data_AF-A0A6A1Z5H4-F1
#
_entry.id   AF-A0A6A1Z5H4-F1
#
_cell.length_a   1.000
_cell.length_b   1.000
_cell.length_c   1.000
_cell.angle_alpha   90.00
_cell.angle_beta   90.00
_cell.angle_gamma   90.00
#
_symmetry.space_group_name_H-M   'P 1'
#
loop_
_entity.id
_entity.type
_entity.pdbx_description
1 polymer ?
#
loop_
_entity_poly.entity_id
_entity_poly.type
_entity_poly.pdbx_seq_one_letter_code
_entity_poly.pdbx_strand_id
1 'polypeptide(L)'
;MKNIKQRSWMRWLVFLAGLEIIAISINLFYGPINIAAGGSTGISILVDAVWGINRSITVFVVNGLMLILAAIFLGKKTTQNIALGSLLLPVLMEVTPSFKA
;
A
#
# COMPACT_ATOMS: atom_id res chain seq x y z
N MET A 1 15.21 4.60 -26.47
CA MET A 1 14.83 4.54 -25.04
C MET A 1 16.08 4.30 -24.20
N LYS A 2 16.62 5.35 -23.57
CA LYS A 2 17.87 5.28 -22.78
C LYS A 2 17.61 4.43 -21.52
N ASN A 3 18.44 3.40 -21.37
CA ASN A 3 18.40 2.38 -20.33
C ASN A 3 18.15 2.92 -18.90
N ILE A 4 17.00 2.60 -18.31
CA ILE A 4 16.67 2.77 -16.87
C ILE A 4 17.58 1.86 -15.97
N LYS A 5 18.60 1.22 -16.55
CA LYS A 5 19.65 0.49 -15.84
C LYS A 5 20.66 1.40 -15.12
N GLN A 6 20.71 2.71 -15.41
CA GLN A 6 21.96 3.43 -15.15
C GLN A 6 22.12 4.04 -13.75
N ARG A 7 21.08 4.17 -12.90
CA ARG A 7 21.29 4.62 -11.50
C ARG A 7 20.27 4.05 -10.50
N SER A 8 20.75 3.40 -9.43
CA SER A 8 19.92 2.73 -8.41
C SER A 8 18.97 3.67 -7.66
N TRP A 9 19.40 4.91 -7.36
CA TRP A 9 18.57 5.93 -6.69
C TRP A 9 17.33 6.33 -7.51
N MET A 10 17.42 6.36 -8.84
CA MET A 10 16.29 6.70 -9.71
C MET A 10 15.17 5.67 -9.59
N ARG A 11 15.51 4.38 -9.41
CA ARG A 11 14.53 3.32 -9.21
C ARG A 11 13.77 3.49 -7.91
N TRP A 12 14.48 3.84 -6.84
CA TRP A 12 13.88 4.12 -5.54
C TRP A 12 12.96 5.35 -5.59
N LEU A 13 13.37 6.42 -6.29
CA LEU A 13 12.50 7.59 -6.49
C LEU A 13 11.21 7.25 -7.24
N VAL A 14 11.31 6.52 -8.35
CA VAL A 14 10.13 6.11 -9.13
C VAL A 14 9.24 5.17 -8.31
N PHE A 15 9.84 4.27 -7.53
CA PHE A 15 9.10 3.37 -6.64
C PHE A 15 8.33 4.12 -5.56
N LEU A 16 9.00 5.02 -4.83
CA LEU A 16 8.37 5.85 -3.79
C LEU A 16 7.30 6.76 -4.38
N ALA A 17 7.57 7.40 -5.52
CA ALA A 17 6.59 8.23 -6.22
C ALA A 17 5.35 7.42 -6.62
N GLY A 18 5.54 6.19 -7.12
CA GLY A 18 4.43 5.29 -7.44
C GLY A 18 3.59 4.93 -6.21
N LEU A 19 4.23 4.61 -5.08
CA LEU A 19 3.52 4.32 -3.84
C LEU A 19 2.77 5.54 -3.30
N GLU A 20 3.35 6.73 -3.39
CA GLU A 20 2.70 7.98 -2.97
C GLU A 20 1.46 8.27 -3.82
N ILE A 21 1.54 8.09 -5.15
CA ILE A 21 0.39 8.22 -6.05
C ILE A 21 -0.74 7.26 -5.64
N ILE A 22 -0.40 6.03 -5.25
CA ILE A 22 -1.39 5.06 -4.76
C ILE A 22 -1.99 5.53 -3.42
N ALA A 23 -1.15 6.00 -2.48
CA ALA A 23 -1.61 6.50 -1.18
C ALA A 23 -2.56 7.70 -1.33
N ILE A 24 -2.19 8.69 -2.16
CA ILE A 24 -3.02 9.84 -2.56
C ILE A 24 -4.35 9.36 -3.14
N SER A 25 -4.30 8.41 -4.10
CA SER A 25 -5.51 7.87 -4.73
C SER A 25 -6.46 7.30 -3.67
N ILE A 26 -5.95 6.49 -2.75
CA ILE A 26 -6.77 5.85 -1.72
C ILE A 26 -7.32 6.87 -0.71
N ASN A 27 -6.48 7.74 -0.17
CA ASN A 27 -6.86 8.63 0.92
C ASN A 27 -7.72 9.82 0.50
N LEU A 28 -7.55 10.30 -0.74
CA LEU A 28 -8.22 11.49 -1.24
C LEU A 28 -9.40 11.20 -2.18
N PHE A 29 -9.43 10.01 -2.79
CA PHE A 29 -10.53 9.62 -3.69
C PHE A 29 -11.32 8.46 -3.10
N TYR A 30 -10.74 7.27 -2.98
CA TYR A 30 -11.48 6.06 -2.60
C TYR A 30 -12.05 6.10 -1.17
N GLY A 31 -11.29 6.66 -0.22
CA GLY A 31 -11.70 6.80 1.17
C GLY A 31 -12.96 7.67 1.36
N PRO A 32 -12.95 8.95 0.94
CA PRO A 32 -14.12 9.84 1.12
C PRO A 32 -15.39 9.32 0.43
N ILE A 33 -15.25 8.66 -0.72
CA ILE A 33 -16.40 8.12 -1.48
C ILE A 33 -16.74 6.66 -1.11
N ASN A 34 -16.04 6.06 -0.14
CA ASN A 34 -16.22 4.68 0.31
C ASN A 34 -16.25 3.63 -0.81
N ILE A 35 -15.44 3.80 -1.86
CA ILE A 35 -15.33 2.83 -2.95
C ILE A 35 -14.21 1.84 -2.64
N ALA A 36 -14.54 0.56 -2.52
CA ALA A 36 -13.55 -0.48 -2.30
C ALA A 36 -12.80 -0.82 -3.60
N ALA A 37 -11.52 -0.45 -3.69
CA ALA A 37 -10.65 -0.77 -4.82
C ALA A 37 -10.28 -2.28 -4.95
N GLY A 38 -10.70 -3.12 -3.99
CA GLY A 38 -10.34 -4.53 -3.88
C GLY A 38 -9.01 -4.78 -3.15
N GLY A 39 -8.66 -6.05 -2.90
CA GLY A 39 -7.45 -6.42 -2.16
C GLY A 39 -7.40 -5.88 -0.72
N SER A 40 -6.21 -5.62 -0.18
CA SER A 40 -6.04 -5.11 1.19
C SER A 40 -6.55 -3.67 1.38
N THR A 41 -6.51 -2.85 0.32
CA THR A 41 -7.02 -1.47 0.33
C THR A 41 -8.54 -1.43 0.24
N GLY A 42 -9.18 -2.38 -0.44
CA GLY A 42 -10.63 -2.56 -0.39
C GLY A 42 -11.10 -3.00 0.99
N ILE A 43 -10.40 -3.96 1.60
CA ILE A 43 -10.70 -4.42 2.97
C ILE A 43 -10.60 -3.25 3.96
N SER A 44 -9.58 -2.40 3.83
CA SER A 44 -9.41 -1.27 4.74
C SER A 44 -10.51 -0.21 4.62
N ILE A 45 -11.04 0.02 3.43
CA ILE A 45 -12.17 0.92 3.23
C ILE A 45 -13.45 0.36 3.85
N LEU A 46 -13.72 -0.94 3.68
CA LEU A 46 -14.88 -1.59 4.31
C LEU A 46 -14.78 -1.55 5.84
N VAL A 47 -13.59 -1.81 6.38
CA VAL A 47 -13.33 -1.79 7.83
C VAL A 47 -13.46 -0.37 8.40
N ASP A 48 -12.99 0.66 7.70
CA ASP A 48 -13.23 2.06 8.08
C ASP A 48 -14.73 2.43 7.98
N ALA A 49 -15.43 1.99 6.93
CA ALA A 49 -16.84 2.29 6.74
C ALA A 49 -17.75 1.65 7.81
N VAL A 50 -17.43 0.43 8.26
CA VAL A 50 -18.25 -0.32 9.24
C VAL A 50 -17.84 -0.02 10.68
N TRP A 51 -16.53 0.03 10.97
CA TRP A 51 -16.01 0.13 12.33
C TRP A 51 -15.26 1.44 12.61
N GLY A 52 -15.04 2.31 11.62
CA GLY A 52 -14.31 3.56 11.80
C GLY A 52 -12.81 3.39 12.07
N ILE A 53 -12.26 2.19 11.83
CA ILE A 53 -10.85 1.89 12.06
C ILE A 53 -10.01 2.53 10.94
N ASN A 54 -8.88 3.15 11.30
CA ASN A 54 -7.97 3.76 10.34
C ASN A 54 -7.57 2.76 9.23
N ARG A 55 -7.71 3.21 7.98
CA ARG A 55 -7.43 2.43 6.78
C ARG A 55 -5.98 1.94 6.74
N SER A 56 -5.02 2.80 7.07
CA SER A 56 -3.59 2.47 7.08
C SER A 56 -3.30 1.29 8.01
N ILE A 57 -3.83 1.33 9.24
CA ILE A 57 -3.68 0.24 10.22
C ILE A 57 -4.23 -1.07 9.65
N THR A 58 -5.41 -1.01 9.03
CA THR A 58 -6.04 -2.19 8.43
C THR A 58 -5.20 -2.75 7.28
N VAL A 59 -4.70 -1.90 6.36
CA VAL A 59 -3.82 -2.33 5.27
C VAL A 59 -2.53 -2.94 5.84
N PHE A 60 -1.95 -2.35 6.88
CA PHE A 60 -0.73 -2.84 7.52
C PHE A 60 -0.93 -4.25 8.09
N VAL A 61 -2.01 -4.48 8.84
CA VAL A 61 -2.34 -5.80 9.41
C VAL A 61 -2.58 -6.84 8.31
N VAL A 62 -3.42 -6.51 7.32
CA VAL A 62 -3.73 -7.44 6.22
C VAL A 62 -2.47 -7.77 5.42
N ASN A 63 -1.64 -6.77 5.10
CA ASN A 63 -0.38 -6.99 4.40
C ASN A 63 0.59 -7.84 5.23
N GLY A 64 0.66 -7.63 6.54
CA GLY A 64 1.45 -8.48 7.44
C GLY A 64 1.03 -9.95 7.39
N LEU A 65 -0.28 -10.22 7.46
CA LEU A 65 -0.82 -11.58 7.31
C LEU A 65 -0.49 -12.19 5.94
N MET A 66 -0.64 -11.40 4.87
CA MET A 66 -0.30 -11.85 3.52
C MET A 66 1.19 -12.13 3.35
N LEU A 67 2.07 -11.38 4.01
CA LEU A 67 3.51 -11.64 3.99
C LEU A 67 3.88 -12.94 4.71
N ILE A 68 3.19 -13.26 5.81
CA ILE A 68 3.35 -14.56 6.49
C ILE A 68 2.97 -15.69 5.54
N LEU A 69 1.80 -15.58 4.88
CA LEU A 69 1.38 -16.56 3.87
C LEU A 69 2.39 -16.63 2.72
N ALA A 70 2.87 -15.50 2.22
CA ALA A 70 3.88 -15.48 1.16
C ALA A 70 5.19 -16.13 1.58
N ALA A 71 5.61 -16.00 2.84
CA ALA A 71 6.80 -16.66 3.37
C ALA A 71 6.66 -18.20 3.36
N ILE A 72 5.44 -18.70 3.61
CA ILE A 72 5.12 -20.14 3.61
C ILE A 72 5.02 -20.68 2.18
N PHE A 73 4.35 -19.96 1.28
CA PHE A 73 3.95 -20.49 -0.04
C PHE A 73 4.83 -20.04 -1.24
N LEU A 74 5.41 -18.84 -1.21
CA LEU A 74 6.09 -18.23 -2.38
C LEU A 74 7.63 -18.23 -2.29
N GLY A 75 8.19 -18.55 -1.11
CA GLY A 75 9.63 -18.61 -0.87
C GLY A 75 10.28 -17.25 -0.58
N LYS A 76 11.39 -17.29 0.17
CA LYS A 76 12.02 -16.11 0.80
C LYS A 76 12.35 -14.95 -0.14
N LYS A 77 12.86 -15.24 -1.35
CA LYS A 77 13.28 -14.21 -2.31
C LYS A 77 12.10 -13.39 -2.82
N THR A 78 10.97 -14.04 -3.09
CA THR A 78 9.74 -13.39 -3.56
C THR A 78 9.10 -12.60 -2.42
N THR A 79 9.05 -13.17 -1.21
CA THR A 79 8.52 -12.48 -0.02
C THR A 79 9.28 -11.20 0.28
N GLN A 80 10.61 -11.21 0.24
CA GLN A 80 11.44 -10.02 0.50
C GLN A 80 11.18 -8.89 -0.49
N ASN A 81 11.00 -9.22 -1.77
CA ASN A 81 10.71 -8.23 -2.80
C ASN A 81 9.34 -7.56 -2.60
N ILE A 82 8.34 -8.33 -2.17
CA ILE A 82 6.98 -7.82 -1.94
C ILE A 82 6.88 -7.08 -0.60
N ALA A 83 7.60 -7.53 0.42
CA ALA A 83 7.59 -6.97 1.77
C ALA A 83 7.87 -5.46 1.79
N LEU A 84 8.83 -5.00 0.98
CA LEU A 84 9.17 -3.59 0.91
C LEU A 84 7.96 -2.72 0.51
N GLY A 85 7.29 -3.03 -0.59
CA GLY A 85 6.11 -2.27 -1.02
C GLY A 85 4.92 -2.43 -0.08
N SER A 86 4.69 -3.66 0.40
CA SER A 86 3.60 -3.97 1.32
C SER A 86 3.70 -3.27 2.66
N LEU A 87 4.90 -3.00 3.15
CA LEU A 87 5.13 -2.28 4.42
C LEU A 87 5.25 -0.77 4.23
N LEU A 88 5.82 -0.31 3.11
CA LEU A 88 5.93 1.12 2.80
C LEU A 88 4.58 1.75 2.48
N LEU A 89 3.69 1.06 1.76
CA LEU A 89 2.42 1.64 1.35
C LEU A 89 1.54 2.10 2.54
N PRO A 90 1.28 1.29 3.58
CA PRO A 90 0.55 1.76 4.76
C PRO A 90 1.21 2.96 5.43
N VAL A 91 2.54 2.97 5.55
CA VAL A 91 3.27 4.10 6.15
C VAL A 91 3.03 5.39 5.35
N LEU A 92 3.09 5.32 4.02
CA LEU A 92 2.77 6.46 3.17
C LEU A 92 1.31 6.87 3.31
N MET A 93 0.37 5.91 3.35
CA MET A 93 -1.04 6.21 3.63
C MET A 93 -1.28 6.86 4.99
N GLU A 94 -0.45 6.63 6.01
CA GLU A 94 -0.59 7.32 7.29
C GLU A 94 -0.06 8.77 7.21
N VAL A 95 0.99 8.99 6.42
CA VAL A 95 1.60 10.32 6.23
C VAL A 95 0.78 11.19 5.28
N THR A 96 0.19 10.60 4.24
CA THR A 96 -0.65 11.32 3.27
C THR A 96 -1.97 11.70 3.95
N PRO A 97 -2.33 12.99 4.04
CA PRO A 97 -3.57 13.41 4.68
C PRO A 97 -4.79 12.80 3.97
N SER A 98 -5.75 12.33 4.76
CA SER A 98 -7.06 11.91 4.25
C SER A 98 -8.09 12.97 4.62
N PHE A 99 -8.80 13.50 3.62
CA PHE A 99 -9.97 14.33 3.87
C PHE A 99 -11.17 13.40 4.06
N LYS A 100 -11.79 13.44 5.25
CA LYS A 100 -13.14 12.93 5.44
C LYS A 100 -14.07 14.10 5.07
N ALA A 101 -14.82 13.94 3.99
CA ALA A 101 -15.87 14.89 3.60
C ALA A 101 -17.05 14.81 4.58
#